data_AF-A0A3N5YVF8-F1
#
_entry.id   AF-A0A3N5YVF8-F1
#
_cell.length_a   1.000
_cell.length_b   1.000
_cell.length_c   1.000
_cell.angle_alpha   90.00
_cell.angle_beta   90.00
_cell.angle_gamma   90.00
#
_symmetry.space_group_name_H-M   'P 1'
#
loop_
_entity.id
_entity.type
_entity.pdbx_description
1 polymer ?
#
loop_
_entity_poly.entity_id
_entity_poly.type
_entity_poly.pdbx_seq_one_letter_code
_entity_poly.pdbx_strand_id
1 'polypeptide(L)'
;MAQNPAQTQDYEIVRDRAQTKLSDLWTKEDYWAIWLGFVLIIVGMLIYLPRPPKDMHEKIDKANATLAAEAAKAPFRTIEWYQASDSKGGIRASREPYGQTIDSWMKKPGGWVSNPIDSLVVTKEQAEAKNAAAKAGHEKAKKKMDDALAAAKTAQAAAAGAGFKDAKLNEAAKDAIGEWRAARRGESSAKGKTANKPFNLIPSLIGLCVVLAIFFSIGIKFMGKSVGQFLVGFPFVFLLATLAFMGGEQSTMKYYGFGDPLWAIAIGLLISNTIGTPKWV
;
A
#
# COMPACT_ATOMS: atom_id res chain seq x y z
N MET A 1 -74.27 35.03 -12.57
CA MET A 1 -73.14 35.15 -13.52
C MET A 1 -71.90 35.46 -12.69
N ALA A 2 -71.03 34.47 -12.50
CA ALA A 2 -69.81 34.62 -11.71
C ALA A 2 -68.65 34.05 -12.51
N GLN A 3 -67.68 34.90 -12.89
CA GLN A 3 -66.33 34.47 -13.30
C GLN A 3 -65.28 35.51 -12.87
N ASN A 4 -64.49 35.06 -11.89
CA ASN A 4 -63.10 35.34 -11.48
C ASN A 4 -62.24 36.40 -12.21
N PRO A 5 -61.46 37.21 -11.45
CA PRO A 5 -60.28 37.90 -11.97
C PRO A 5 -59.03 36.99 -11.95
N ALA A 6 -58.17 37.20 -12.94
CA ALA A 6 -56.94 36.46 -13.16
C ALA A 6 -55.94 36.59 -12.00
N GLN A 7 -55.44 35.46 -11.50
CA GLN A 7 -54.29 35.38 -10.60
C GLN A 7 -53.01 35.45 -11.44
N THR A 8 -52.26 36.54 -11.33
CA THR A 8 -50.85 36.60 -11.70
C THR A 8 -50.03 35.83 -10.68
N GLN A 9 -49.52 34.66 -11.08
CA GLN A 9 -48.55 33.90 -10.30
C GLN A 9 -47.19 34.60 -10.37
N ASP A 10 -46.78 35.24 -9.28
CA ASP A 10 -45.40 35.61 -9.04
C ASP A 10 -44.58 34.32 -8.90
N TYR A 11 -43.81 33.99 -9.94
CA TYR A 11 -42.75 32.99 -9.84
C TYR A 11 -41.64 33.57 -8.97
N GLU A 12 -41.69 33.29 -7.67
CA GLU A 12 -40.59 33.48 -6.75
C GLU A 12 -39.43 32.58 -7.20
N ILE A 13 -38.54 33.11 -8.04
CA ILE A 13 -37.28 32.47 -8.37
C ILE A 13 -36.45 32.49 -7.08
N VAL A 14 -36.48 31.39 -6.33
CA VAL A 14 -35.55 31.10 -5.24
C VAL A 14 -34.16 31.03 -5.86
N ARG A 15 -33.52 32.20 -6.01
CA ARG A 15 -32.10 32.30 -6.29
C ARG A 15 -31.42 31.97 -4.98
N ASP A 16 -31.18 30.68 -4.78
CA ASP A 16 -30.32 30.19 -3.73
C ASP A 16 -28.93 30.79 -3.97
N ARG A 17 -28.67 31.96 -3.37
CA ARG A 17 -27.36 32.62 -3.47
C ARG A 17 -26.44 31.76 -2.63
N ALA A 18 -25.78 30.79 -3.25
CA ALA A 18 -24.66 30.07 -2.67
C ALA A 18 -23.54 31.08 -2.38
N GLN A 19 -23.68 31.82 -1.28
CA GLN A 19 -22.63 32.68 -0.76
C GLN A 19 -21.60 31.77 -0.11
N THR A 20 -20.49 31.57 -0.80
CA THR A 20 -19.34 30.85 -0.25
C THR A 20 -18.79 31.69 0.90
N LYS A 21 -19.05 31.30 2.14
CA LYS A 21 -18.52 31.98 3.32
C LYS A 21 -17.25 31.27 3.75
N LEU A 22 -16.22 32.00 4.19
CA LEU A 22 -14.99 31.40 4.72
C LEU A 22 -15.25 30.49 5.93
N SER A 23 -16.34 30.71 6.67
CA SER A 23 -16.81 29.82 7.72
C SER A 23 -17.15 28.42 7.21
N ASP A 24 -17.58 28.28 5.95
CA ASP A 24 -17.95 26.99 5.36
C ASP A 24 -16.75 26.03 5.29
N LEU A 25 -15.52 26.56 5.22
CA LEU A 25 -14.28 25.78 5.27
C LEU A 25 -14.11 25.04 6.60
N TRP A 26 -14.81 25.47 7.64
CA TRP A 26 -14.69 24.95 9.01
C TRP A 26 -15.97 24.29 9.52
N THR A 27 -17.12 24.55 8.89
CA THR A 27 -18.42 24.02 9.34
C THR A 27 -19.01 22.95 8.43
N LYS A 28 -18.60 22.87 7.15
CA LYS A 28 -19.10 21.82 6.23
C LYS A 28 -18.26 20.54 6.32
N GLU A 29 -18.95 19.41 6.19
CA GLU A 29 -18.39 18.06 6.31
C GLU A 29 -17.26 17.78 5.31
N ASP A 30 -17.44 18.17 4.05
CA ASP A 30 -16.49 17.87 2.96
C ASP A 30 -15.10 18.48 3.19
N TYR A 31 -15.02 19.64 3.86
CA TYR A 31 -13.73 20.29 4.15
C TYR A 31 -12.99 19.64 5.31
N TRP A 32 -13.68 19.01 6.26
CA TRP A 32 -13.02 18.33 7.37
C TRP A 32 -12.20 17.13 6.91
N ALA A 33 -12.65 16.41 5.89
CA ALA A 33 -11.83 15.36 5.27
C ALA A 33 -10.51 15.91 4.72
N ILE A 34 -10.55 17.09 4.09
CA ILE A 34 -9.35 17.77 3.56
C ILE A 34 -8.43 18.22 4.69
N TRP A 35 -8.96 18.85 5.73
CA TRP A 35 -8.17 19.30 6.88
C TRP A 35 -7.49 18.15 7.62
N LEU A 36 -8.24 17.09 7.91
CA LEU A 36 -7.69 15.88 8.52
C LEU A 36 -6.61 15.24 7.62
N GLY A 37 -6.84 15.20 6.31
CA GLY A 37 -5.82 14.78 5.34
C GLY A 37 -4.55 15.63 5.41
N PHE A 38 -4.66 16.96 5.45
CA PHE A 38 -3.51 17.86 5.61
C PHE A 38 -2.75 17.62 6.91
N VAL A 39 -3.46 17.42 8.03
CA VAL A 39 -2.83 17.11 9.31
C VAL A 39 -2.02 15.82 9.22
N LEU A 40 -2.55 14.76 8.58
CA LEU A 40 -1.82 13.51 8.37
C LEU A 40 -0.56 13.71 7.52
N ILE A 41 -0.63 14.54 6.48
CA ILE A 41 0.54 14.87 5.64
C ILE A 41 1.60 15.61 6.46
N ILE A 42 1.20 16.60 7.27
CA ILE A 42 2.12 17.34 8.15
C ILE A 42 2.79 16.40 9.15
N VAL A 43 2.01 15.53 9.80
CA VAL A 43 2.55 14.52 10.72
C VAL A 43 3.54 13.60 10.00
N GLY A 44 3.21 13.14 8.78
CA GLY A 44 4.12 12.37 7.94
C GLY A 44 5.43 13.12 7.65
N MET A 45 5.35 14.40 7.26
CA MET A 45 6.53 15.23 7.03
C MET A 45 7.40 15.37 8.28
N LEU A 46 6.79 15.61 9.45
CA LEU A 46 7.50 15.71 10.73
C LEU A 46 8.15 14.40 11.17
N ILE A 47 7.60 13.26 10.77
CA ILE A 47 8.19 11.95 11.05
C ILE A 47 9.38 11.68 10.12
N TYR A 48 9.19 11.88 8.81
CA TYR A 48 10.11 11.41 7.77
C TYR A 48 11.21 12.42 7.40
N LEU A 49 10.91 13.72 7.28
CA LEU A 49 11.90 14.71 6.83
C LEU A 49 13.09 14.89 7.80
N PRO A 50 12.89 14.93 9.13
CA PRO A 50 14.01 15.09 10.07
C PRO A 50 14.87 13.84 10.22
N ARG A 51 14.46 12.70 9.64
CA ARG A 51 15.07 11.38 9.87
C ARG A 51 15.41 10.67 8.55
N PRO A 52 16.24 11.27 7.67
CA PRO A 52 16.66 10.60 6.45
C PRO A 52 17.41 9.29 6.78
N PRO A 53 17.37 8.29 5.88
CA PRO A 53 18.18 7.08 6.01
C PRO A 53 19.66 7.41 6.24
N LYS A 54 20.33 6.61 7.08
CA LYS A 54 21.76 6.83 7.40
C LYS A 54 22.61 6.79 6.13
N ASP A 55 23.51 7.76 5.99
CA ASP A 55 24.44 7.92 4.86
C ASP A 55 23.72 7.96 3.50
N MET A 56 22.46 8.43 3.47
CA MET A 56 21.66 8.45 2.25
C MET A 56 22.37 9.18 1.11
N HIS A 57 22.90 10.38 1.37
CA HIS A 57 23.60 11.18 0.36
C HIS A 57 24.83 10.44 -0.17
N GLU A 58 25.72 9.98 0.71
CA GLU A 58 26.92 9.23 0.30
C GLU A 58 26.58 7.98 -0.52
N LYS A 59 25.58 7.20 -0.10
CA LYS A 59 25.14 5.99 -0.80
C LYS A 59 24.52 6.32 -2.17
N ILE A 60 23.75 7.41 -2.26
CA ILE A 60 23.17 7.89 -3.52
C ILE A 60 24.28 8.39 -4.46
N ASP A 61 25.24 9.15 -3.94
CA ASP A 61 26.34 9.72 -4.72
C ASP A 61 27.25 8.63 -5.26
N LYS A 62 27.61 7.65 -4.42
CA LYS A 62 28.36 6.46 -4.85
C LYS A 62 27.62 5.67 -5.93
N ALA A 63 26.31 5.45 -5.75
CA ALA A 63 25.51 4.77 -6.76
C ALA A 63 25.42 5.59 -8.06
N ASN A 64 25.22 6.91 -7.99
CA ASN A 64 25.18 7.79 -9.17
C ASN A 64 26.52 7.80 -9.92
N ALA A 65 27.64 7.81 -9.19
CA ALA A 65 28.97 7.73 -9.78
C ALA A 65 29.15 6.41 -10.55
N THR A 66 28.75 5.27 -9.97
CA THR A 66 28.76 3.98 -10.68
C THR A 66 27.82 3.98 -11.89
N LEU A 67 26.60 4.52 -11.76
CA LEU A 67 25.65 4.58 -12.86
C LEU A 67 26.17 5.42 -14.04
N ALA A 68 26.81 6.56 -13.75
CA ALA A 68 27.40 7.43 -14.77
C ALA A 68 28.63 6.79 -15.43
N ALA A 69 29.53 6.18 -14.63
CA ALA A 69 30.71 5.50 -15.13
C ALA A 69 30.34 4.31 -16.04
N GLU A 70 29.38 3.49 -15.63
CA GLU A 70 28.94 2.33 -16.41
C GLU A 70 28.16 2.74 -17.67
N ALA A 71 27.34 3.80 -17.60
CA ALA A 71 26.63 4.33 -18.77
C ALA A 71 27.56 4.94 -19.83
N ALA A 72 28.71 5.49 -19.43
CA ALA A 72 29.74 5.96 -20.36
C ALA A 72 30.57 4.82 -20.97
N LYS A 73 30.68 3.69 -20.25
CA LYS A 73 31.56 2.57 -20.60
C LYS A 73 30.94 1.59 -21.59
N ALA A 74 29.66 1.29 -21.46
CA ALA A 74 28.97 0.28 -22.28
C ALA A 74 27.68 0.84 -22.92
N PRO A 75 27.33 0.41 -24.14
CA PRO A 75 26.11 0.85 -24.83
C PRO A 75 24.82 0.23 -24.25
N PHE A 76 24.92 -0.59 -23.21
CA PHE A 76 23.82 -1.23 -22.50
C PHE A 76 24.05 -1.19 -20.99
N ARG A 77 23.01 -1.50 -20.22
CA ARG A 77 23.08 -1.52 -18.75
C ARG A 77 23.80 -2.79 -18.28
N THR A 78 24.99 -2.60 -17.68
CA THR A 78 25.81 -3.67 -17.11
C THR A 78 25.23 -4.22 -15.82
N ILE A 79 25.78 -5.34 -15.35
CA ILE A 79 25.45 -5.94 -14.05
C ILE A 79 25.67 -4.93 -12.93
N GLU A 80 26.81 -4.23 -12.95
CA GLU A 80 27.20 -3.20 -11.99
C GLU A 80 26.21 -2.03 -12.00
N TRP A 81 25.78 -1.60 -13.19
CA TRP A 81 24.73 -0.58 -13.32
C TRP A 81 23.44 -1.02 -12.62
N TYR A 82 22.99 -2.26 -12.84
CA TYR A 82 21.78 -2.77 -12.19
C TYR A 82 21.94 -2.95 -10.68
N GLN A 83 23.11 -3.37 -10.21
CA GLN A 83 23.40 -3.47 -8.78
C GLN A 83 23.40 -2.10 -8.10
N ALA A 84 24.01 -1.09 -8.73
CA ALA A 84 23.98 0.29 -8.24
C ALA A 84 22.55 0.86 -8.24
N SER A 85 21.79 0.61 -9.31
CA SER A 85 20.39 1.03 -9.41
C SER A 85 19.51 0.37 -8.35
N ASP A 86 19.69 -0.94 -8.09
CA ASP A 86 18.95 -1.67 -7.06
C ASP A 86 19.32 -1.16 -5.65
N SER A 87 20.61 -0.91 -5.39
CA SER A 87 21.09 -0.36 -4.13
C SER A 87 20.50 1.02 -3.88
N LYS A 88 20.55 1.92 -4.88
CA LYS A 88 19.93 3.25 -4.81
C LYS A 88 18.43 3.15 -4.55
N GLY A 89 17.72 2.32 -5.32
CA GLY A 89 16.28 2.09 -5.16
C GLY A 89 15.91 1.43 -3.83
N GLY A 90 16.87 0.82 -3.14
CA GLY A 90 16.72 0.22 -1.82
C GLY A 90 16.79 1.20 -0.66
N ILE A 91 17.31 2.42 -0.88
CA ILE A 91 17.37 3.49 0.12
C ILE A 91 15.97 4.10 0.22
N ARG A 92 15.24 3.73 1.26
CA ARG A 92 13.86 4.20 1.47
C ARG A 92 13.62 4.41 2.96
N ALA A 93 13.01 5.54 3.30
CA ALA A 93 12.62 5.83 4.67
C ALA A 93 11.62 4.80 5.23
N SER A 94 10.79 4.18 4.37
CA SER A 94 9.89 3.08 4.76
C SER A 94 10.61 1.80 5.18
N ARG A 95 11.92 1.66 4.89
CA ARG A 95 12.73 0.52 5.32
C ARG A 95 13.48 0.77 6.62
N GLU A 96 13.47 2.00 7.13
CA GLU A 96 14.04 2.33 8.44
C GLU A 96 13.18 1.75 9.58
N PRO A 97 13.75 1.53 10.79
CA PRO A 97 13.03 0.94 11.91
C PRO A 97 11.71 1.65 12.24
N TYR A 98 11.70 2.99 12.25
CA TYR A 98 10.49 3.77 12.52
C TYR A 98 9.42 3.58 11.44
N GLY A 99 9.82 3.49 10.16
CA GLY A 99 8.91 3.23 9.04
C GLY A 99 8.30 1.83 9.13
N GLN A 100 9.09 0.84 9.51
CA GLN A 100 8.60 -0.53 9.74
C GLN A 100 7.66 -0.63 10.95
N THR A 101 7.91 0.13 12.02
CA THR A 101 6.99 0.21 13.17
C THR A 101 5.65 0.80 12.75
N ILE A 102 5.66 1.91 12.01
CA ILE A 102 4.42 2.54 11.50
C ILE A 102 3.66 1.58 10.60
N ASP A 103 4.36 0.95 9.64
CA ASP A 103 3.76 -0.06 8.75
C ASP A 103 3.09 -1.19 9.55
N SER A 104 3.76 -1.72 10.58
CA SER A 104 3.22 -2.82 11.39
C SER A 104 1.91 -2.48 12.10
N TRP A 105 1.72 -1.22 12.51
CA TRP A 105 0.51 -0.74 13.17
C TRP A 105 -0.64 -0.46 12.19
N MET A 106 -0.33 -0.17 10.93
CA MET A 106 -1.31 0.15 9.88
C MET A 106 -1.66 -1.06 9.01
N LYS A 107 -1.21 -2.27 9.37
CA LYS A 107 -1.50 -3.48 8.60
C LYS A 107 -2.98 -3.79 8.59
N LYS A 108 -3.50 -4.04 7.39
CA LYS A 108 -4.82 -4.63 7.17
C LYS A 108 -4.77 -6.16 7.33
N PRO A 109 -5.93 -6.83 7.51
CA PRO A 109 -6.03 -8.28 7.48
C PRO A 109 -5.33 -8.89 6.25
N GLY A 110 -4.67 -10.03 6.45
CA GLY A 110 -3.91 -10.74 5.42
C GLY A 110 -4.72 -11.83 4.69
N GLY A 111 -4.08 -12.44 3.70
CA GLY A 111 -4.67 -13.51 2.89
C GLY A 111 -4.95 -14.79 3.67
N TRP A 112 -6.10 -15.42 3.40
CA TRP A 112 -6.48 -16.70 4.00
C TRP A 112 -7.19 -17.62 2.98
N VAL A 113 -7.26 -18.91 3.30
CA VAL A 113 -7.86 -19.95 2.43
C VAL A 113 -9.10 -20.56 3.08
N SER A 114 -8.91 -21.30 4.17
CA SER A 114 -9.96 -22.05 4.84
C SER A 114 -10.36 -21.44 6.18
N ASN A 115 -9.41 -20.87 6.92
CA ASN A 115 -9.65 -20.28 8.24
C ASN A 115 -9.53 -18.74 8.17
N PRO A 116 -10.62 -17.97 8.34
CA PRO A 116 -10.56 -16.51 8.28
C PRO A 116 -9.70 -15.89 9.40
N ILE A 117 -9.48 -16.60 10.51
CA ILE A 117 -8.60 -16.12 11.59
C ILE A 117 -7.14 -16.02 11.14
N ASP A 118 -6.71 -16.80 10.14
CA ASP A 118 -5.35 -16.71 9.58
C ASP A 118 -5.05 -15.33 8.97
N SER A 119 -6.09 -14.55 8.66
CA SER A 119 -5.96 -13.15 8.23
C SER A 119 -5.54 -12.19 9.36
N LEU A 120 -5.79 -12.57 10.61
CA LEU A 120 -5.56 -11.74 11.80
C LEU A 120 -4.39 -12.25 12.63
N VAL A 121 -4.22 -13.57 12.72
CA VAL A 121 -3.22 -14.21 13.56
C VAL A 121 -2.54 -15.36 12.81
N VAL A 122 -1.21 -15.36 12.80
CA VAL A 122 -0.41 -16.49 12.33
C VAL A 122 0.55 -16.88 13.45
N THR A 123 0.49 -18.14 13.87
CA THR A 123 1.37 -18.65 14.93
C THR A 123 2.79 -18.89 14.40
N LYS A 124 3.72 -19.10 15.34
CA LYS A 124 5.11 -19.42 15.00
C LYS A 124 5.19 -20.71 14.17
N GLU A 125 4.46 -21.73 14.58
CA GLU A 125 4.43 -23.04 13.92
C GLU A 125 3.86 -22.94 12.50
N GLN A 126 2.77 -22.18 12.31
CA GLN A 126 2.21 -21.94 10.98
C GLN A 126 3.18 -21.18 10.07
N ALA A 127 3.88 -20.17 10.59
CA ALA A 127 4.87 -19.42 9.83
C ALA A 127 6.07 -20.30 9.44
N GLU A 128 6.59 -21.09 10.37
CA GLU A 128 7.69 -22.02 10.13
C GLU A 128 7.32 -23.12 9.13
N ALA A 129 6.11 -23.68 9.23
CA ALA A 129 5.60 -24.66 8.27
C ALA A 129 5.50 -24.08 6.85
N LYS A 130 4.98 -22.86 6.70
CA LYS A 130 4.94 -22.15 5.40
C LYS A 130 6.36 -21.91 4.85
N ASN A 131 7.29 -21.48 5.71
CA ASN A 131 8.69 -21.25 5.32
C ASN A 131 9.38 -22.55 4.89
N ALA A 132 9.17 -23.65 5.62
CA ALA A 132 9.71 -24.96 5.30
C ALA A 132 9.18 -25.48 3.96
N ALA A 133 7.87 -25.38 3.71
CA ALA A 133 7.25 -25.78 2.45
C ALA A 133 7.78 -24.98 1.24
N ALA A 134 8.10 -23.69 1.44
CA ALA A 134 8.63 -22.83 0.39
C ALA A 134 10.15 -22.97 0.16
N LYS A 135 10.88 -23.61 1.09
CA LYS A 135 12.36 -23.67 1.09
C LYS A 135 12.93 -24.27 -0.19
N ALA A 136 12.44 -25.43 -0.62
CA ALA A 136 12.91 -26.09 -1.84
C ALA A 136 12.67 -25.23 -3.10
N GLY A 137 11.55 -24.50 -3.15
CA GLY A 137 11.24 -23.57 -4.22
C GLY A 137 12.21 -22.37 -4.25
N HIS A 138 12.56 -21.84 -3.07
CA HIS A 138 13.56 -20.78 -2.94
C HIS A 138 14.95 -21.25 -3.34
N GLU A 139 15.39 -22.43 -2.90
CA GLU A 139 16.69 -22.99 -3.27
C GLU A 139 16.82 -23.21 -4.79
N LYS A 140 15.77 -23.75 -5.43
CA LYS A 140 15.73 -23.90 -6.90
C LYS A 140 15.79 -22.54 -7.62
N ALA A 141 15.04 -21.55 -7.13
CA ALA A 141 15.05 -20.21 -7.71
C ALA A 141 16.39 -19.50 -7.52
N LYS A 142 17.03 -19.68 -6.36
CA LYS A 142 18.36 -19.16 -6.05
C LYS A 142 19.41 -19.77 -6.98
N LYS A 143 19.42 -21.09 -7.15
CA LYS A 143 20.33 -21.76 -8.10
C LYS A 143 20.16 -21.20 -9.52
N LYS A 144 18.92 -21.08 -10.01
CA LYS A 144 18.64 -20.48 -11.33
C LYS A 144 19.17 -19.04 -11.45
N MET A 145 19.06 -18.25 -10.38
CA MET A 145 19.55 -16.87 -10.35
C MET A 145 21.08 -16.81 -10.36
N ASP A 146 21.74 -17.68 -9.59
CA ASP A 146 23.20 -17.79 -9.53
C ASP A 146 23.77 -18.26 -10.88
N ASP A 147 23.15 -19.28 -11.52
CA ASP A 147 23.52 -19.78 -12.85
C ASP A 147 23.37 -18.68 -13.92
N ALA A 148 22.24 -17.95 -13.91
CA ALA A 148 22.00 -16.85 -14.84
C ALA A 148 22.97 -15.67 -14.60
N LEU A 149 23.33 -15.39 -13.35
CA LEU A 149 24.34 -14.37 -13.02
C LEU A 149 25.72 -14.77 -13.55
N ALA A 150 26.10 -16.05 -13.44
CA ALA A 150 27.36 -16.55 -13.99
C ALA A 150 27.39 -16.40 -15.52
N ALA A 151 26.31 -16.78 -16.22
CA ALA A 151 26.17 -16.59 -17.66
C ALA A 151 26.26 -15.11 -18.07
N ALA A 152 25.56 -14.23 -17.36
CA ALA A 152 25.60 -12.78 -17.59
C ALA A 152 27.01 -12.19 -17.41
N LYS A 153 27.73 -12.62 -16.37
CA LYS A 153 29.13 -12.18 -16.14
C LYS A 153 30.05 -12.60 -17.27
N THR A 154 29.92 -13.84 -17.75
CA THR A 154 30.71 -14.34 -18.88
C THR A 154 30.43 -13.57 -20.16
N ALA A 155 29.15 -13.36 -20.49
CA ALA A 155 28.75 -12.62 -21.69
C ALA A 155 29.20 -11.15 -21.63
N GLN A 156 29.05 -10.50 -20.47
CA GLN A 156 29.52 -9.12 -20.27
C GLN A 156 31.06 -9.03 -20.34
N ALA A 157 31.79 -10.00 -19.80
CA ALA A 157 33.25 -10.04 -19.90
C ALA A 157 33.73 -10.20 -21.35
N ALA A 158 33.03 -11.02 -22.16
CA ALA A 158 33.31 -11.15 -23.58
C ALA A 158 33.09 -9.82 -24.33
N ALA A 159 31.97 -9.13 -24.08
CA ALA A 159 31.71 -7.81 -24.64
C ALA A 159 32.76 -6.78 -24.20
N ALA A 160 33.16 -6.80 -22.93
CA ALA A 160 34.20 -5.92 -22.39
C ALA A 160 35.58 -6.20 -23.02
N GLY A 161 35.92 -7.47 -23.26
CA GLY A 161 37.14 -7.88 -23.97
C GLY A 161 37.20 -7.34 -25.41
N ALA A 162 36.05 -7.20 -26.07
CA ALA A 162 35.91 -6.52 -27.36
C ALA A 162 35.78 -4.99 -27.26
N GLY A 163 35.99 -4.42 -26.07
CA GLY A 163 35.83 -2.98 -25.80
C GLY A 163 34.42 -2.44 -26.05
N PHE A 164 33.41 -3.31 -25.96
CA PHE A 164 32.00 -3.03 -26.27
C PHE A 164 31.73 -2.55 -27.69
N LYS A 165 32.62 -2.84 -28.65
CA LYS A 165 32.46 -2.44 -30.05
C LYS A 165 31.71 -3.47 -30.90
N ASP A 166 31.66 -4.72 -30.45
CA ASP A 166 30.95 -5.80 -31.14
C ASP A 166 29.47 -5.82 -30.76
N ALA A 167 28.61 -5.55 -31.74
CA ALA A 167 27.16 -5.50 -31.56
C ALA A 167 26.57 -6.84 -31.10
N LYS A 168 27.07 -7.98 -31.60
CA LYS A 168 26.57 -9.31 -31.24
C LYS A 168 26.94 -9.68 -29.82
N LEU A 169 28.18 -9.39 -29.40
CA LEU A 169 28.60 -9.63 -28.01
C LEU A 169 27.84 -8.73 -27.03
N ASN A 170 27.58 -7.47 -27.42
CA ASN A 170 26.76 -6.56 -26.62
C ASN A 170 25.31 -7.02 -26.50
N GLU A 171 24.72 -7.54 -27.58
CA GLU A 171 23.36 -8.10 -27.57
C GLU A 171 23.29 -9.36 -26.69
N ALA A 172 24.23 -10.29 -26.85
CA ALA A 172 24.32 -11.48 -26.01
C ALA A 172 24.49 -11.14 -24.51
N ALA A 173 25.32 -10.14 -24.18
CA ALA A 173 25.46 -9.65 -22.82
C ALA A 173 24.16 -9.05 -22.28
N LYS A 174 23.49 -8.21 -23.08
CA LYS A 174 22.20 -7.61 -22.72
C LYS A 174 21.13 -8.67 -22.45
N ASP A 175 21.04 -9.70 -23.29
CA ASP A 175 20.06 -10.77 -23.14
C ASP A 175 20.35 -11.63 -21.91
N ALA A 176 21.60 -12.05 -21.71
CA ALA A 176 22.00 -12.80 -20.52
C ALA A 176 21.77 -12.01 -19.22
N ILE A 177 22.02 -10.70 -19.23
CA ILE A 177 21.65 -9.81 -18.11
C ILE A 177 20.12 -9.76 -17.94
N GLY A 178 19.35 -9.68 -19.03
CA GLY A 178 17.89 -9.75 -19.00
C GLY A 178 17.37 -11.02 -18.33
N GLU A 179 17.93 -12.18 -18.66
CA GLU A 179 17.62 -13.47 -18.04
C GLU A 179 17.99 -13.48 -16.56
N TRP A 180 19.17 -12.98 -16.20
CA TRP A 180 19.55 -12.81 -14.79
C TRP A 180 18.55 -11.91 -14.04
N ARG A 181 18.10 -10.80 -14.63
CA ARG A 181 17.10 -9.92 -14.02
C ARG A 181 15.75 -10.63 -13.84
N ALA A 182 15.33 -11.45 -14.80
CA ALA A 182 14.13 -12.27 -14.67
C ALA A 182 14.28 -13.32 -13.56
N ALA A 183 15.43 -14.02 -13.51
CA ALA A 183 15.74 -15.00 -12.48
C ALA A 183 15.82 -14.37 -11.08
N ARG A 184 16.41 -13.17 -10.94
CA ARG A 184 16.45 -12.40 -9.69
C ARG A 184 15.06 -12.00 -9.21
N ARG A 185 14.14 -11.62 -10.10
CA ARG A 185 12.73 -11.39 -9.71
C ARG A 185 12.05 -12.67 -9.23
N GLY A 186 12.32 -13.80 -9.92
CA GLY A 186 11.84 -15.12 -9.51
C GLY A 186 12.36 -15.55 -8.13
N GLU A 187 13.65 -15.39 -7.89
CA GLU A 187 14.28 -15.65 -6.59
C GLU A 187 13.72 -14.75 -5.50
N SER A 188 13.59 -13.44 -5.75
CA SER A 188 13.04 -12.50 -4.77
C SER A 188 11.60 -12.85 -4.39
N SER A 189 10.78 -13.28 -5.35
CA SER A 189 9.41 -13.76 -5.09
C SER A 189 9.43 -15.05 -4.26
N ALA A 190 10.29 -16.01 -4.60
CA ALA A 190 10.43 -17.26 -3.85
C ALA A 190 10.96 -17.03 -2.43
N LYS A 191 11.92 -16.11 -2.25
CA LYS A 191 12.46 -15.68 -0.95
C LYS A 191 11.38 -15.01 -0.10
N GLY A 192 10.51 -14.21 -0.71
CA GLY A 192 9.35 -13.64 -0.02
C GLY A 192 8.47 -14.71 0.63
N LYS A 193 8.34 -15.89 0.00
CA LYS A 193 7.58 -17.02 0.53
C LYS A 193 8.26 -17.78 1.67
N THR A 194 9.56 -17.57 1.91
CA THR A 194 10.30 -18.16 3.04
C THR A 194 10.53 -17.18 4.19
N ALA A 195 10.01 -15.96 4.06
CA ALA A 195 10.16 -14.89 5.05
C ALA A 195 8.87 -14.63 5.85
N ASN A 196 7.98 -15.62 5.97
CA ASN A 196 6.78 -15.49 6.79
C ASN A 196 7.20 -15.32 8.26
N LYS A 197 6.62 -14.33 8.93
CA LYS A 197 6.80 -14.09 10.36
C LYS A 197 5.47 -14.34 11.07
N PRO A 198 5.49 -14.90 12.29
CA PRO A 198 4.29 -14.92 13.12
C PRO A 198 3.81 -13.49 13.38
N PHE A 199 2.51 -13.31 13.48
CA PHE A 199 1.91 -12.02 13.77
C PHE A 199 0.57 -12.17 14.48
N ASN A 200 0.18 -11.10 15.18
CA ASN A 200 -1.15 -10.93 15.74
C ASN A 200 -1.58 -9.48 15.51
N LEU A 201 -2.54 -9.27 14.62
CA LEU A 201 -3.04 -7.94 14.24
C LEU A 201 -4.12 -7.42 15.20
N ILE A 202 -4.65 -8.24 16.11
CA ILE A 202 -5.78 -7.86 16.97
C ILE A 202 -5.43 -6.64 17.83
N PRO A 203 -4.28 -6.57 18.55
CA PRO A 203 -3.93 -5.40 19.34
C PRO A 203 -3.76 -4.14 18.49
N SER A 204 -3.11 -4.25 17.32
CA SER A 204 -2.93 -3.11 16.42
C SER A 204 -4.24 -2.63 15.83
N LEU A 205 -5.19 -3.53 15.50
CA LEU A 205 -6.51 -3.17 15.00
C LEU A 205 -7.35 -2.46 16.06
N ILE A 206 -7.31 -2.92 17.31
CA ILE A 206 -7.96 -2.25 18.44
C ILE A 206 -7.39 -0.85 18.63
N GLY A 207 -6.06 -0.73 18.69
CA GLY A 207 -5.42 0.57 18.85
C GLY A 207 -5.64 1.49 17.65
N LEU A 208 -5.65 0.98 16.42
CA LEU A 208 -5.98 1.73 15.22
C LEU A 208 -7.44 2.22 15.25
N CYS A 209 -8.38 1.39 15.68
CA CYS A 209 -9.77 1.78 15.89
C CYS A 209 -9.87 2.95 16.86
N VAL A 210 -9.21 2.87 18.02
CA VAL A 210 -9.22 3.94 19.03
C VAL A 210 -8.59 5.23 18.49
N VAL A 211 -7.42 5.14 17.86
CA VAL A 211 -6.72 6.31 17.32
C VAL A 211 -7.54 6.99 16.23
N LEU A 212 -8.12 6.22 15.30
CA LEU A 212 -8.96 6.77 14.24
C LEU A 212 -10.27 7.33 14.79
N ALA A 213 -10.89 6.67 15.77
CA ALA A 213 -12.10 7.18 16.43
C ALA A 213 -11.84 8.54 17.08
N ILE A 214 -10.72 8.70 17.81
CA ILE A 214 -10.32 9.98 18.41
C ILE A 214 -10.02 11.02 17.33
N PHE A 215 -9.28 10.62 16.29
CA PHE A 215 -8.89 11.52 15.20
C PHE A 215 -10.10 12.07 14.44
N PHE A 216 -11.03 11.21 14.02
CA PHE A 216 -12.24 11.62 13.32
C PHE A 216 -13.24 12.34 14.23
N SER A 217 -13.22 12.08 15.55
CA SER A 217 -14.03 12.83 16.52
C SER A 217 -13.72 14.33 16.54
N ILE A 218 -12.50 14.73 16.14
CA ILE A 218 -12.15 16.14 15.97
C ILE A 218 -13.09 16.77 14.94
N GLY A 219 -13.23 16.16 13.76
CA GLY A 219 -14.15 16.64 12.72
C GLY A 219 -15.61 16.65 13.18
N ILE A 220 -16.05 15.58 13.86
CA ILE A 220 -17.42 15.48 14.42
C ILE A 220 -17.72 16.65 15.38
N LYS A 221 -16.77 16.98 16.26
CA LYS A 221 -16.90 18.09 17.21
C LYS A 221 -17.11 19.43 16.50
N PHE A 222 -16.31 19.73 15.47
CA PHE A 222 -16.40 20.99 14.75
C PHE A 222 -17.62 21.09 13.82
N MET A 223 -18.16 19.95 13.38
CA MET A 223 -19.45 19.89 12.70
C MET A 223 -20.66 20.07 13.64
N GLY A 224 -20.46 20.22 14.95
CA GLY A 224 -21.54 20.36 15.93
C GLY A 224 -22.35 19.08 16.15
N LYS A 225 -21.87 17.93 15.66
CA LYS A 225 -22.49 16.61 15.85
C LYS A 225 -22.05 16.02 17.20
N SER A 226 -22.80 15.06 17.73
CA SER A 226 -22.47 14.47 19.02
C SER A 226 -21.27 13.51 18.91
N VAL A 227 -20.17 13.85 19.58
CA VAL A 227 -18.96 13.01 19.64
C VAL A 227 -19.24 11.69 20.35
N GLY A 228 -20.09 11.71 21.39
CA GLY A 228 -20.43 10.51 22.15
C GLY A 228 -21.13 9.44 21.30
N GLN A 229 -22.15 9.81 20.51
CA GLN A 229 -22.82 8.84 19.64
C GLN A 229 -21.86 8.34 18.55
N PHE A 230 -21.04 9.22 17.97
CA PHE A 230 -20.03 8.82 16.99
C PHE A 230 -19.05 7.79 17.55
N LEU A 231 -18.52 8.01 18.75
CA LEU A 231 -17.58 7.08 19.39
C LEU A 231 -18.20 5.71 19.71
N VAL A 232 -19.53 5.63 19.88
CA VAL A 232 -20.26 4.37 20.06
C VAL A 232 -20.48 3.66 18.72
N GLY A 233 -20.82 4.40 17.67
CA GLY A 233 -21.05 3.83 16.33
C GLY A 233 -19.76 3.46 15.58
N PHE A 234 -18.69 4.22 15.78
CA PHE A 234 -17.44 4.05 15.01
C PHE A 234 -16.82 2.66 15.11
N PRO A 235 -16.68 2.03 16.31
CA PRO A 235 -16.14 0.68 16.42
C PRO A 235 -16.93 -0.36 15.63
N PHE A 236 -18.26 -0.20 15.52
CA PHE A 236 -19.10 -1.09 14.73
C PHE A 236 -18.80 -0.95 13.23
N VAL A 237 -18.76 0.28 12.71
CA VAL A 237 -18.41 0.53 11.30
C VAL A 237 -16.98 0.05 10.99
N PHE A 238 -16.04 0.29 11.91
CA PHE A 238 -14.67 -0.19 11.78
C PHE A 238 -14.58 -1.72 11.75
N LEU A 239 -15.38 -2.41 12.56
CA LEU A 239 -15.47 -3.87 12.53
C LEU A 239 -16.00 -4.37 11.18
N LEU A 240 -17.06 -3.75 10.64
CA LEU A 240 -17.58 -4.11 9.31
C LEU A 240 -16.53 -3.89 8.21
N ALA A 241 -15.79 -2.78 8.28
CA ALA A 241 -14.67 -2.53 7.36
C ALA A 241 -13.59 -3.60 7.49
N THR A 242 -13.25 -4.00 8.72
CA THR A 242 -12.28 -5.08 8.99
C THR A 242 -12.75 -6.40 8.39
N LEU A 243 -14.03 -6.76 8.56
CA LEU A 243 -14.62 -7.96 7.97
C LEU A 243 -14.64 -7.89 6.44
N ALA A 244 -14.89 -6.71 5.85
CA ALA A 244 -14.81 -6.52 4.40
C ALA A 244 -13.39 -6.73 3.87
N PHE A 245 -12.37 -6.20 4.56
CA PHE A 245 -10.97 -6.48 4.24
C PHE A 245 -10.64 -7.97 4.38
N MET A 246 -11.10 -8.63 5.44
CA MET A 246 -10.93 -10.08 5.61
C MET A 246 -11.56 -10.85 4.44
N GLY A 247 -12.81 -10.55 4.09
CA GLY A 247 -13.50 -11.19 2.96
C GLY A 247 -12.75 -10.99 1.64
N GLY A 248 -12.29 -9.76 1.37
CA GLY A 248 -11.53 -9.41 0.18
C GLY A 248 -10.15 -10.05 0.11
N GLU A 249 -9.67 -10.66 1.20
CA GLU A 249 -8.39 -11.35 1.31
C GLU A 249 -8.51 -12.88 1.19
N GLN A 250 -9.72 -13.42 1.04
CA GLN A 250 -9.93 -14.85 0.80
C GLN A 250 -9.43 -15.27 -0.60
N SER A 251 -8.65 -16.35 -0.67
CA SER A 251 -7.93 -16.74 -1.89
C SER A 251 -8.79 -16.93 -3.14
N THR A 252 -9.96 -17.55 -2.99
CA THR A 252 -10.92 -17.81 -4.07
C THR A 252 -11.61 -16.53 -4.51
N MET A 253 -12.06 -15.70 -3.56
CA MET A 253 -12.71 -14.42 -3.84
C MET A 253 -11.77 -13.47 -4.56
N LYS A 254 -10.52 -13.39 -4.10
CA LYS A 254 -9.46 -12.63 -4.79
C LYS A 254 -9.23 -13.09 -6.21
N TYR A 255 -9.21 -14.40 -6.45
CA TYR A 255 -9.02 -14.96 -7.78
C TYR A 255 -10.13 -14.52 -8.75
N TYR A 256 -11.38 -14.46 -8.27
CA TYR A 256 -12.51 -13.97 -9.05
C TYR A 256 -12.64 -12.44 -9.11
N GLY A 257 -11.71 -11.69 -8.52
CA GLY A 257 -11.74 -10.21 -8.51
C GLY A 257 -12.72 -9.62 -7.49
N PHE A 258 -13.22 -10.42 -6.55
CA PHE A 258 -14.14 -9.97 -5.50
C PHE A 258 -13.35 -9.31 -4.36
N GLY A 259 -13.13 -8.00 -4.49
CA GLY A 259 -12.33 -7.20 -3.55
C GLY A 259 -13.10 -6.72 -2.32
N ASP A 260 -12.39 -5.99 -1.46
CA ASP A 260 -12.92 -5.39 -0.23
C ASP A 260 -14.14 -4.46 -0.44
N PRO A 261 -14.24 -3.62 -1.51
CA PRO A 261 -15.41 -2.77 -1.68
C PRO A 261 -16.69 -3.59 -1.93
N LEU A 262 -16.58 -4.71 -2.65
CA LEU A 262 -17.72 -5.55 -2.97
C LEU A 262 -18.21 -6.32 -1.73
N TRP A 263 -17.28 -6.73 -0.85
CA TRP A 263 -17.64 -7.27 0.47
C TRP A 263 -18.30 -6.23 1.36
N ALA A 264 -17.83 -4.98 1.36
CA ALA A 264 -18.47 -3.91 2.13
C ALA A 264 -19.93 -3.69 1.70
N ILE A 265 -20.19 -3.69 0.38
CA ILE A 265 -21.56 -3.61 -0.16
C ILE A 265 -22.37 -4.85 0.24
N ALA A 266 -21.82 -6.05 0.08
CA ALA A 266 -22.52 -7.29 0.41
C ALA A 266 -22.90 -7.36 1.89
N ILE A 267 -21.97 -7.00 2.79
CA ILE A 267 -22.21 -6.93 4.23
C ILE A 267 -23.27 -5.87 4.56
N GLY A 268 -23.18 -4.68 3.95
CA GLY A 268 -24.16 -3.61 4.13
C GLY A 268 -25.57 -4.04 3.73
N LEU A 269 -25.71 -4.67 2.55
CA LEU A 269 -26.98 -5.21 2.06
C LEU A 269 -27.51 -6.35 2.96
N LEU A 270 -26.63 -7.22 3.45
CA LEU A 270 -27.01 -8.28 4.37
C LEU A 270 -27.60 -7.68 5.65
N ILE A 271 -26.93 -6.71 6.26
CA ILE A 271 -27.38 -6.07 7.50
C ILE A 271 -28.71 -5.35 7.27
N SER A 272 -28.84 -4.56 6.19
CA SER A 272 -30.07 -3.82 5.90
C SER A 272 -31.28 -4.72 5.70
N ASN A 273 -31.08 -5.90 5.10
CA ASN A 273 -32.15 -6.83 4.76
C ASN A 273 -32.49 -7.84 5.87
N THR A 274 -31.64 -7.97 6.90
CA THR A 274 -31.84 -8.98 7.96
C THR A 274 -32.22 -8.35 9.30
N ILE A 275 -31.30 -7.58 9.89
CA ILE A 275 -31.45 -7.03 11.25
C ILE A 275 -31.70 -5.51 11.24
N GLY A 276 -31.49 -4.85 10.10
CA GLY A 276 -31.54 -3.39 9.97
C GLY A 276 -30.35 -2.68 10.63
N THR A 277 -30.14 -1.42 10.27
CA THR A 277 -29.09 -0.59 10.88
C THR A 277 -29.47 -0.24 12.32
N PRO A 278 -28.61 -0.55 13.31
CA PRO A 278 -28.92 -0.22 14.70
C PRO A 278 -29.04 1.29 14.92
N LYS A 279 -29.99 1.73 15.75
CA LYS A 279 -30.28 3.17 15.99
C LYS A 279 -29.15 3.95 16.67
N TRP A 280 -28.15 3.26 17.23
CA TRP A 280 -27.00 3.83 17.93
C TRP A 280 -25.78 4.03 17.03
N VAL A 281 -25.85 3.57 15.78
CA VAL A 281 -24.89 3.80 14.70
C VAL A 281 -25.37 4.98 13.86
#